data_AF-A0A414R7I0-F1
#
_entry.id   AF-A0A414R7I0-F1
#
_cell.length_a   1.000
_cell.length_b   1.000
_cell.length_c   1.000
_cell.angle_alpha   90.00
_cell.angle_beta   90.00
_cell.angle_gamma   90.00
#
_symmetry.space_group_name_H-M   'P 1'
#
loop_
_entity.id
_entity.type
_entity.pdbx_description
1 polymer ?
#
loop_
_entity_poly.entity_id
_entity_poly.type
_entity_poly.pdbx_seq_one_letter_code
_entity_poly.pdbx_strand_id
1 'polypeptide(L)'
;MLRSHLLRIKVKKLEGERKFYNSIFLEEDSFYIHIDEQYYISQIEKLIEISGVTGEYVKPMELYAILSVKYTEIEQDEYERIILLFEKFRFGGKTLRDYELYVLECFKNKFIKLLYKKSKIHKKLILRYKYLL
;
A
#
# COMPACT_ATOMS: atom_id res chain seq x y z
N MET A 1 -33.11 -23.85 37.80
CA MET A 1 -32.70 -22.43 37.63
C MET A 1 -31.17 -22.20 37.60
N LEU A 2 -30.40 -22.74 38.55
CA LEU A 2 -28.94 -22.49 38.69
C LEU A 2 -28.07 -22.76 37.44
N ARG A 3 -28.34 -23.83 36.68
CA ARG A 3 -27.54 -24.22 35.49
C ARG A 3 -27.59 -23.18 34.36
N SER A 4 -28.73 -22.51 34.18
CA SER A 4 -28.91 -21.46 33.17
C SER A 4 -28.18 -20.16 33.51
N HIS A 5 -28.05 -19.86 34.81
CA HIS A 5 -27.36 -18.66 35.28
C HIS A 5 -25.84 -18.80 35.14
N LEU A 6 -25.30 -19.97 35.49
CA LEU A 6 -23.89 -20.31 35.30
C LEU A 6 -23.47 -20.29 33.82
N LEU A 7 -24.35 -20.71 32.92
CA LEU A 7 -24.12 -20.63 31.47
C LEU A 7 -24.04 -19.17 31.00
N ARG A 8 -24.92 -18.28 31.46
CA ARG A 8 -24.84 -16.84 31.09
C ARG A 8 -23.57 -16.16 31.58
N ILE A 9 -23.11 -16.49 32.78
CA ILE A 9 -21.87 -15.95 33.33
C ILE A 9 -20.67 -16.43 32.50
N LYS A 10 -20.63 -17.71 32.13
CA LYS A 10 -19.58 -18.24 31.23
C LYS A 10 -19.60 -17.58 29.86
N VAL A 11 -20.78 -17.39 29.26
CA VAL A 11 -20.91 -16.74 27.94
C VAL A 11 -20.45 -15.28 28.01
N LYS A 12 -20.87 -14.51 29.02
CA LYS A 12 -20.40 -13.12 29.20
C LYS A 12 -18.88 -13.03 29.42
N LYS A 13 -18.31 -13.98 30.15
CA LYS A 13 -16.85 -14.05 30.37
C LYS A 13 -16.11 -14.33 29.05
N LEU A 14 -16.60 -15.28 28.25
CA LEU A 14 -16.04 -15.59 26.93
C LEU A 14 -16.21 -14.43 25.93
N GLU A 15 -17.32 -13.70 25.97
CA GLU A 15 -17.50 -12.49 25.17
C GLU A 15 -16.56 -11.35 25.59
N GLY A 16 -16.33 -11.18 26.89
CA GLY A 16 -15.36 -10.22 27.42
C GLY A 16 -13.92 -10.57 27.03
N GLU A 17 -13.54 -11.84 27.16
CA GLU A 17 -12.25 -12.36 26.72
C GLU A 17 -12.09 -12.18 25.20
N ARG A 18 -13.10 -12.51 24.40
CA ARG A 18 -13.06 -12.32 22.94
C ARG A 18 -12.93 -10.85 22.53
N LYS A 19 -13.59 -9.93 23.23
CA LYS A 19 -13.44 -8.48 23.00
C LYS A 19 -12.04 -8.00 23.38
N PHE A 20 -11.45 -8.52 24.45
CA PHE A 20 -10.10 -8.20 24.89
C PHE A 20 -9.02 -8.74 23.94
N TYR A 21 -9.16 -9.98 23.46
CA TYR A 21 -8.27 -10.53 22.44
C TYR A 21 -8.40 -9.77 21.12
N ASN A 22 -9.62 -9.44 20.70
CA ASN A 22 -9.82 -8.61 19.51
C ASN A 22 -9.26 -7.20 19.68
N SER A 23 -9.31 -6.58 20.86
CA SER A 23 -8.71 -5.26 21.06
C SER A 23 -7.18 -5.30 21.06
N ILE A 24 -6.56 -6.35 21.61
CA ILE A 24 -5.10 -6.55 21.52
C ILE A 24 -4.68 -6.78 20.07
N PHE A 25 -5.43 -7.62 19.34
CA PHE A 25 -5.16 -7.86 17.91
C PHE A 25 -5.33 -6.58 17.08
N LEU A 26 -6.35 -5.77 17.35
CA LEU A 26 -6.58 -4.51 16.64
C LEU A 26 -5.51 -3.43 16.94
N GLU A 27 -4.96 -3.38 18.16
CA GLU A 27 -3.90 -2.43 18.51
C GLU A 27 -2.54 -2.84 17.91
N GLU A 28 -2.18 -4.13 17.99
CA GLU A 28 -0.93 -4.65 17.40
C GLU A 28 -0.99 -4.65 15.86
N ASP A 29 -2.11 -5.05 15.25
CA ASP A 29 -2.27 -4.99 13.79
C ASP A 29 -2.29 -3.55 13.26
N SER A 30 -2.79 -2.55 14.00
CA SER A 30 -2.73 -1.16 13.52
C SER A 30 -1.29 -0.67 13.34
N PHE A 31 -0.35 -1.18 14.14
CA PHE A 31 1.07 -0.85 14.05
C PHE A 31 1.77 -1.60 12.90
N TYR A 32 1.39 -2.86 12.63
CA TYR A 32 1.92 -3.65 11.51
C TYR A 32 1.30 -3.28 10.15
N ILE A 33 0.00 -2.99 10.09
CA ILE A 33 -0.72 -2.56 8.87
C ILE A 33 -0.16 -1.22 8.36
N HIS A 34 0.19 -0.29 9.25
CA HIS A 34 0.83 0.97 8.86
C HIS A 34 2.23 0.80 8.26
N ILE A 35 2.99 -0.24 8.66
CA ILE A 35 4.31 -0.53 8.10
C ILE A 35 4.20 -1.01 6.65
N ASP A 36 3.20 -1.83 6.33
CA ASP A 36 3.01 -2.37 4.97
C ASP A 36 2.60 -1.29 3.97
N GLU A 37 1.61 -0.46 4.28
CA GLU A 37 1.13 0.58 3.36
C GLU A 37 2.21 1.62 3.04
N GLN A 38 2.90 2.11 4.07
CA GLN A 38 3.97 3.08 3.92
C GLN A 38 5.15 2.47 3.16
N TYR A 39 5.40 1.17 3.34
CA TYR A 39 6.37 0.44 2.53
C TYR A 39 6.00 0.48 1.04
N TYR A 40 4.80 0.04 0.65
CA TYR A 40 4.39 0.01 -0.77
C TYR A 40 4.46 1.39 -1.43
N ILE A 41 3.94 2.42 -0.76
CA ILE A 41 3.98 3.81 -1.24
C ILE A 41 5.44 4.24 -1.43
N SER A 42 6.30 4.06 -0.43
CA SER A 42 7.71 4.47 -0.51
C SER A 42 8.51 3.73 -1.58
N GLN A 43 8.17 2.47 -1.88
CA GLN A 43 8.82 1.73 -2.96
C GLN A 43 8.48 2.33 -4.32
N ILE A 44 7.20 2.66 -4.54
CA ILE A 44 6.74 3.28 -5.79
C ILE A 44 7.40 4.66 -5.95
N GLU A 45 7.47 5.47 -4.90
CA GLU A 45 8.14 6.78 -4.93
C GLU A 45 9.62 6.68 -5.31
N LYS A 46 10.36 5.74 -4.71
CA LYS A 46 11.76 5.48 -5.08
C LYS A 46 11.89 5.05 -6.54
N LEU A 47 10.97 4.25 -7.07
CA LEU A 47 10.98 3.87 -8.48
C LEU A 47 10.71 5.07 -9.39
N ILE A 48 9.83 5.99 -8.99
CA ILE A 48 9.58 7.24 -9.71
C ILE A 48 10.85 8.11 -9.71
N GLU A 49 11.54 8.22 -8.59
CA GLU A 49 12.84 8.90 -8.50
C GLU A 49 13.89 8.27 -9.42
N ILE A 50 14.01 6.93 -9.42
CA ILE A 50 14.92 6.19 -10.32
C ILE A 50 14.55 6.44 -11.78
N SER A 51 13.27 6.60 -12.10
CA SER A 51 12.83 6.98 -13.44
C SER A 51 13.41 8.34 -13.87
N GLY A 52 13.77 9.21 -12.93
CA GLY A 52 14.22 10.57 -13.17
C GLY A 52 13.05 11.53 -13.39
N VAL A 53 11.86 11.18 -12.90
CA VAL A 53 10.75 12.11 -12.74
C VAL A 53 10.91 12.74 -11.36
N THR A 54 11.00 14.05 -11.32
CA THR A 54 11.09 14.87 -10.11
C THR A 54 9.80 15.68 -9.99
N GLY A 55 9.23 15.75 -8.80
CA GLY A 55 8.01 16.50 -8.55
C GLY A 55 7.66 16.53 -7.06
N GLU A 56 6.73 17.39 -6.69
CA GLU A 56 6.22 17.46 -5.33
C GLU A 56 5.27 16.29 -5.06
N TYR A 57 5.69 15.31 -4.25
CA TYR A 57 4.83 14.16 -3.91
C TYR A 57 3.57 14.56 -3.13
N VAL A 58 3.54 15.77 -2.55
CA VAL A 58 2.32 16.36 -1.96
C VAL A 58 1.24 16.66 -2.99
N LYS A 59 1.56 16.60 -4.29
CA LYS A 59 0.61 16.75 -5.39
C LYS A 59 0.69 15.54 -6.33
N PRO A 60 0.11 14.38 -5.94
CA PRO A 60 0.20 13.15 -6.73
C PRO A 60 -0.21 13.36 -8.18
N MET A 61 -1.29 14.09 -8.44
CA MET A 61 -1.78 14.35 -9.80
C MET A 61 -0.73 15.00 -10.73
N GLU A 62 0.04 15.97 -10.24
CA GLU A 62 1.10 16.62 -11.04
C GLU A 62 2.23 15.62 -11.36
N LEU A 63 2.64 14.82 -10.38
CA LEU A 63 3.67 13.79 -10.54
C LEU A 63 3.25 12.73 -11.56
N TYR A 64 2.01 12.27 -11.48
CA TYR A 64 1.47 11.23 -12.36
C TYR A 64 1.20 11.74 -13.77
N ALA A 65 0.92 13.03 -13.96
CA ALA A 65 0.84 13.64 -15.29
C ALA A 65 2.20 13.62 -16.02
N ILE A 66 3.31 13.80 -15.31
CA ILE A 66 4.66 13.68 -15.90
C ILE A 66 4.96 12.20 -16.24
N LEU A 67 4.56 11.28 -15.37
CA LEU A 67 4.76 9.85 -15.58
C LEU A 67 3.98 9.32 -16.79
N SER A 68 2.72 9.74 -16.97
CA SER A 68 1.87 9.26 -18.06
C SER A 68 2.40 9.66 -19.44
N VAL A 69 3.04 10.83 -19.56
CA VAL A 69 3.73 11.24 -20.79
C VAL A 69 4.94 10.36 -21.09
N LYS A 70 5.68 9.92 -20.06
CA LYS A 70 6.93 9.17 -20.19
C LYS A 70 6.72 7.66 -20.35
N TYR A 71 5.65 7.14 -19.77
CA TYR A 71 5.31 5.72 -19.69
C TYR A 71 3.89 5.51 -20.22
N THR A 72 3.70 5.79 -21.51
CA THR A 72 2.43 5.65 -22.23
C THR A 72 1.91 4.22 -22.30
N GLU A 73 2.72 3.23 -21.91
CA GLU A 73 2.33 1.82 -21.80
C GLU A 73 1.48 1.50 -20.55
N ILE A 74 1.33 2.46 -19.64
CA ILE A 74 0.41 2.38 -18.51
C ILE A 74 -0.86 3.14 -18.91
N GLU A 75 -2.02 2.51 -18.73
CA GLU A 75 -3.29 3.11 -19.09
C GLU A 75 -3.63 4.28 -18.14
N GLN A 76 -4.37 5.26 -18.65
CA GLN A 76 -4.67 6.47 -17.90
C GLN A 76 -5.51 6.19 -16.64
N ASP A 77 -6.44 5.23 -16.72
CA ASP A 77 -7.26 4.78 -15.59
C ASP A 77 -6.42 4.10 -14.50
N GLU A 78 -5.35 3.37 -14.87
CA GLU A 78 -4.38 2.85 -13.90
C GLU A 78 -3.70 3.99 -13.15
N TYR A 79 -3.28 5.06 -13.84
CA TYR A 79 -2.70 6.23 -13.17
C TYR A 79 -3.68 6.93 -12.24
N GLU A 80 -4.91 7.16 -12.69
CA GLU A 80 -5.99 7.74 -11.87
C GLU A 80 -6.24 6.90 -10.62
N ARG A 81 -6.29 5.57 -10.76
CA ARG A 81 -6.47 4.65 -9.64
C ARG A 81 -5.34 4.77 -8.63
N ILE A 82 -4.09 4.87 -9.08
CA ILE A 82 -2.94 5.00 -8.18
C ILE A 82 -2.91 6.38 -7.51
N ILE A 83 -3.23 7.46 -8.23
CA ILE A 83 -3.39 8.81 -7.66
C ILE A 83 -4.36 8.77 -6.47
N LEU A 84 -5.55 8.18 -6.67
CA LEU A 84 -6.57 8.10 -5.62
C LEU A 84 -6.09 7.30 -4.40
N LEU A 85 -5.32 6.23 -4.60
CA LEU A 85 -4.75 5.44 -3.49
C LEU A 85 -3.66 6.23 -2.73
N PHE A 86 -2.83 6.98 -3.45
CA PHE A 86 -1.83 7.86 -2.85
C PHE A 86 -2.47 8.98 -2.02
N GLU A 87 -3.51 9.62 -2.55
CA GLU A 87 -4.26 10.67 -1.84
C GLU A 87 -4.99 10.11 -0.63
N LYS A 88 -5.61 8.93 -0.76
CA LYS A 88 -6.26 8.24 0.34
C LYS A 88 -5.28 7.96 1.48
N PHE A 89 -4.10 7.43 1.16
CA PHE A 89 -3.05 7.16 2.15
C PHE A 89 -2.54 8.45 2.81
N ARG A 90 -2.24 9.50 2.02
CA ARG A 90 -1.61 10.73 2.51
C ARG A 90 -2.55 11.65 3.28
N PHE A 91 -3.78 11.81 2.79
CA PHE A 91 -4.73 12.81 3.29
C PHE A 91 -5.99 12.22 3.91
N GLY A 92 -6.34 10.99 3.53
CA GLY A 92 -7.59 10.36 3.93
C GLY A 92 -7.60 9.83 5.37
N GLY A 93 -6.43 9.68 6.02
CA GLY A 93 -6.30 9.08 7.36
C GLY A 93 -6.86 7.66 7.45
N LYS A 94 -7.11 7.01 6.31
CA LYS A 94 -7.71 5.68 6.18
C LYS A 94 -6.68 4.72 5.63
N THR A 95 -6.54 3.60 6.33
CA THR A 95 -5.77 2.46 5.85
C THR A 95 -6.27 1.98 4.48
N LEU A 96 -5.34 1.52 3.66
CA LEU A 96 -5.59 0.83 2.43
C LEU A 96 -6.06 -0.60 2.74
N ARG A 97 -7.10 -1.04 2.04
CA ARG A 97 -7.58 -2.43 2.13
C ARG A 97 -6.61 -3.34 1.38
N ASP A 98 -6.62 -4.63 1.71
CA ASP A 98 -5.74 -5.63 1.07
C ASP A 98 -5.80 -5.60 -0.46
N TYR A 99 -7.00 -5.43 -1.03
CA TYR A 99 -7.15 -5.34 -2.48
C TYR A 99 -6.58 -4.04 -3.06
N GLU A 100 -6.55 -2.95 -2.29
CA GLU A 100 -5.95 -1.67 -2.68
C GLU A 100 -4.41 -1.76 -2.62
N LEU A 101 -3.87 -2.46 -1.61
CA LEU A 101 -2.46 -2.83 -1.54
C LEU A 101 -2.05 -3.72 -2.73
N TYR A 102 -2.87 -4.71 -3.07
CA TYR A 102 -2.65 -5.54 -4.26
C TYR A 102 -2.60 -4.71 -5.56
N VAL A 103 -3.46 -3.70 -5.70
CA VAL A 103 -3.43 -2.77 -6.84
C VAL A 103 -2.10 -1.99 -6.89
N LEU A 104 -1.63 -1.47 -5.76
CA LEU A 104 -0.32 -0.81 -5.68
C LEU A 104 0.82 -1.77 -6.06
N GLU A 105 0.76 -3.01 -5.62
CA GLU A 105 1.75 -4.02 -5.98
C GLU A 105 1.74 -4.37 -7.48
N CYS A 106 0.57 -4.56 -8.07
CA CYS A 106 0.44 -4.78 -9.52
C CYS A 106 1.07 -3.63 -10.31
N PHE A 107 0.76 -2.39 -9.92
CA PHE A 107 1.34 -1.20 -10.54
C PHE A 107 2.87 -1.16 -10.37
N LYS A 108 3.37 -1.36 -9.14
CA LYS A 108 4.81 -1.43 -8.84
C LYS A 108 5.51 -2.42 -9.78
N ASN A 109 4.97 -3.63 -9.90
CA ASN A 109 5.57 -4.69 -10.73
C ASN A 109 5.55 -4.36 -12.22
N LYS A 110 4.44 -3.77 -12.72
CA LYS A 110 4.35 -3.28 -14.11
C LYS A 110 5.36 -2.16 -14.36
N PHE A 111 5.44 -1.22 -13.42
CA PHE A 111 6.33 -0.06 -13.51
C PHE A 111 7.80 -0.45 -13.48
N ILE A 112 8.22 -1.39 -12.61
CA ILE A 112 9.60 -1.92 -12.58
C ILE A 112 9.97 -2.52 -13.94
N LYS A 113 9.08 -3.31 -14.57
CA LYS A 113 9.35 -3.93 -15.88
C LYS A 113 9.54 -2.86 -16.97
N LEU A 114 8.69 -1.84 -16.98
CA LEU A 114 8.80 -0.73 -17.93
C LEU A 114 10.05 0.11 -17.70
N LEU A 115 10.32 0.45 -16.44
CA LEU A 115 11.49 1.19 -16.03
C LEU A 115 12.77 0.42 -16.38
N TYR A 116 12.81 -0.90 -16.19
CA TYR A 116 13.93 -1.74 -16.59
C TYR A 116 14.16 -1.69 -18.11
N LYS A 117 13.10 -1.83 -18.92
CA LYS A 117 13.19 -1.77 -20.39
C LYS A 117 13.76 -0.44 -20.88
N LYS A 118 13.30 0.68 -20.32
CA LYS A 118 13.72 2.04 -20.70
C LYS A 118 15.00 2.53 -20.02
N SER A 119 15.57 1.77 -19.09
CA SER A 119 16.73 2.18 -18.29
C SER A 119 18.08 1.86 -18.93
N LYS A 120 19.06 2.74 -18.65
CA LYS A 120 20.48 2.49 -18.89
C LYS A 120 21.03 1.41 -17.95
N ILE A 121 22.22 0.86 -18.28
CA ILE A 121 22.83 -0.28 -17.56
C ILE A 121 22.94 -0.08 -16.04
N HIS A 122 23.32 1.11 -15.57
CA HIS A 122 23.45 1.43 -14.14
C HIS A 122 22.10 1.35 -13.41
N LYS A 123 21.04 1.93 -13.99
CA LYS A 123 19.68 1.84 -13.43
C LYS A 123 19.15 0.40 -13.48
N LYS A 124 19.46 -0.36 -14.53
CA LYS A 124 19.11 -1.79 -14.64
C LYS A 124 19.73 -2.62 -13.51
N LEU A 125 20.97 -2.36 -13.11
CA LEU A 125 21.61 -3.03 -11.98
C LEU A 125 20.89 -2.71 -10.67
N ILE A 126 20.62 -1.43 -10.40
CA ILE A 126 19.86 -1.00 -9.20
C ILE A 126 18.51 -1.72 -9.16
N LEU A 127 17.77 -1.71 -10.26
CA LEU A 127 16.47 -2.37 -10.36
C LEU A 127 16.59 -3.87 -10.08
N ARG A 128 17.57 -4.55 -10.70
CA ARG A 128 17.77 -5.99 -10.55
C ARG A 128 18.09 -6.41 -9.12
N TYR A 129 18.98 -5.70 -8.44
CA TYR A 129 19.48 -6.10 -7.12
C TYR A 129 18.63 -5.61 -5.95
N LYS A 130 17.77 -4.60 -6.16
CA LYS A 130 16.99 -3.97 -5.09
C LYS A 130 15.47 -4.14 -5.24
N TYR A 131 14.98 -4.42 -6.45
CA TYR A 131 13.54 -4.41 -6.75
C TYR A 131 13.05 -5.59 -7.59
N LEU A 132 13.95 -6.34 -8.26
CA LEU A 132 13.62 -7.41 -9.21
C LEU A 132 14.02 -8.81 -8.73
N LEU A 133 14.39 -8.94 -7.45
CA LEU A 133 14.68 -10.18 -6.73
C LEU A 133 14.23 -10.02 -5.28
#